data_AF-A0AAW8BR53-F1
#
_entry.id   AF-A0AAW8BR53-F1
#
_cell.length_a   1.000
_cell.length_b   1.000
_cell.length_c   1.000
_cell.angle_alpha   90.00
_cell.angle_beta   90.00
_cell.angle_gamma   90.00
#
_symmetry.space_group_name_H-M   'P 1'
#
loop_
_entity.id
_entity.type
_entity.pdbx_description
1 polymer ?
#
loop_
_entity_poly.entity_id
_entity_poly.type
_entity_poly.pdbx_seq_one_letter_code
_entity_poly.pdbx_strand_id
1 'polypeptide(L)' 'MLKRVEILLDLDLVDEIIRRYHVADAREAVNLAMRAMLDEADNADPESHDDDFDEFSDLSAWSLHREGDTG' A
#
# COMPACT_ATOMS: atom_id res chain seq x y z
N MET A 1 20.96 15.43 -7.92
CA MET A 1 20.95 16.65 -8.78
C MET A 1 19.59 16.72 -9.47
N LEU A 2 18.85 17.81 -9.32
CA LEU A 2 17.55 17.98 -9.99
C LEU A 2 17.78 18.54 -11.40
N LYS A 3 17.23 17.89 -12.42
CA LYS A 3 17.20 18.40 -13.79
C LYS A 3 15.78 18.87 -14.12
N ARG A 4 15.65 19.97 -14.84
CA ARG A 4 14.35 20.46 -15.31
C ARG A 4 14.00 19.73 -16.60
N VAL A 5 12.82 19.12 -16.62
CA VAL A 5 12.26 18.42 -17.78
C VAL A 5 10.87 19.00 -18.00
N GLU A 6 10.54 19.31 -19.25
CA GLU A 6 9.24 19.84 -19.64
C GLU A 6 8.43 18.71 -20.29
N ILE A 7 7.30 18.38 -19.69
CA ILE A 7 6.38 17.32 -20.15
C ILE A 7 4.95 17.84 -20.10
N LEU A 8 4.12 17.36 -21.02
CA LEU A 8 2.68 17.59 -20.99
C LEU A 8 2.04 16.52 -20.11
N LEU A 9 1.22 16.95 -19.17
CA LEU A 9 0.53 16.08 -18.21
C LEU A 9 -0.95 16.38 -18.23
N ASP A 10 -1.75 15.36 -17.93
CA ASP A 10 -3.17 15.52 -17.66
C ASP A 10 -3.35 16.21 -16.31
N LEU A 11 -3.93 17.40 -16.33
CA LEU A 11 -4.15 18.20 -15.11
C LEU A 11 -5.15 17.55 -14.18
N ASP A 12 -6.14 16.82 -14.71
CA ASP A 12 -7.15 16.17 -13.89
C ASP A 12 -6.51 15.04 -13.05
N LEU A 13 -5.55 14.33 -13.64
CA LEU A 13 -4.79 13.28 -12.94
C LEU A 13 -3.89 13.87 -11.85
N VAL A 14 -3.24 15.01 -12.14
CA VAL A 14 -2.39 15.71 -11.18
C VAL A 14 -3.22 16.23 -10.00
N ASP A 15 -4.37 16.84 -10.29
CA ASP A 15 -5.28 17.34 -9.26
C ASP A 15 -5.85 16.22 -8.39
N GLU A 16 -6.12 15.04 -8.98
CA GLU A 16 -6.52 13.87 -8.20
C GLU A 16 -5.42 13.42 -7.23
N ILE A 17 -4.16 13.39 -7.67
CA ILE A 17 -3.02 13.04 -6.79
C ILE A 17 -2.85 14.09 -5.70
N ILE A 18 -2.91 15.38 -6.04
CA ILE A 18 -2.87 16.48 -5.08
C ILE A 18 -3.95 16.32 -4.02
N ARG A 19 -5.18 16.01 -4.44
CA ARG A 19 -6.31 15.83 -3.54
C ARG A 19 -6.19 14.57 -2.69
N ARG A 20 -5.76 13.44 -3.28
CA ARG A 20 -5.69 12.13 -2.60
C ARG A 20 -4.54 12.07 -1.59
N TYR A 21 -3.41 12.68 -1.91
CA TYR A 21 -2.19 12.62 -1.10
C TYR A 21 -1.87 13.95 -0.39
N HIS A 22 -2.73 14.96 -0.53
CA HIS A 22 -2.60 16.27 0.12
C HIS A 22 -1.24 16.97 -0.11
N VAL A 23 -0.67 16.80 -1.32
CA VAL A 23 0.60 17.42 -1.70
C VAL A 23 0.43 18.86 -2.16
N ALA A 24 1.49 19.67 -2.08
CA ALA A 24 1.39 21.12 -2.25
C ALA A 24 1.39 21.56 -3.72
N ASP A 25 2.08 20.84 -4.59
CA ASP A 25 2.25 21.22 -5.99
C ASP A 25 2.28 20.04 -6.96
N ALA A 26 2.08 20.33 -8.24
CA ALA A 26 2.13 19.34 -9.32
C ALA A 26 3.49 18.63 -9.39
N ARG A 27 4.57 19.32 -9.01
CA ARG A 27 5.93 18.76 -9.03
C ARG A 27 6.07 17.67 -7.96
N GLU A 28 5.54 17.91 -6.77
CA GLU A 28 5.52 17.00 -5.65
C GLU A 28 4.58 15.83 -5.94
N ALA A 29 3.41 16.08 -6.53
CA ALA A 29 2.50 15.03 -7.01
C ALA A 29 3.20 14.08 -8.00
N VAL A 30 3.90 14.61 -9.00
CA VAL A 30 4.63 13.81 -9.99
C VAL A 30 5.79 13.06 -9.35
N ASN A 31 6.56 13.70 -8.45
CA ASN A 31 7.64 13.02 -7.74
C ASN A 31 7.12 11.90 -6.82
N LEU A 32 5.98 12.12 -6.16
CA LEU A 32 5.33 11.12 -5.32
C LEU A 32 4.87 9.93 -6.15
N ALA A 33 4.21 10.18 -7.28
CA ALA A 33 3.76 9.13 -8.18
C ALA A 33 4.92 8.29 -8.72
N MET A 34 6.01 8.93 -9.17
CA MET A 34 7.20 8.21 -9.65
C MET A 34 7.86 7.37 -8.54
N ARG A 35 7.89 7.87 -7.31
CA ARG A 35 8.41 7.10 -6.17
C ARG A 35 7.54 5.90 -5.85
N ALA A 36 6.23 6.08 -5.78
CA ALA A 36 5.29 4.99 -5.54
C ALA A 36 5.38 3.89 -6.61
N MET A 37 5.59 4.26 -7.89
CA MET A 37 5.81 3.29 -8.96
C MET A 37 7.11 2.49 -8.80
N LEU A 38 8.18 3.12 -8.30
CA LEU A 38 9.44 2.43 -8.04
C LEU A 38 9.35 1.56 -6.78
N ASP A 39 8.73 2.07 -5.72
CA ASP A 39 8.48 1.32 -4.50
C ASP A 39 7.61 0.09 -4.80
N GLU A 40 6.53 0.22 -5.59
CA GLU A 40 5.72 -0.92 -6.02
C GLU A 40 6.55 -1.93 -6.85
N ALA A 41 7.39 -1.45 -7.77
CA ALA A 41 8.24 -2.33 -8.58
C ALA A 41 9.31 -3.07 -7.74
N ASP A 42 9.82 -2.43 -6.69
CA ASP A 42 10.81 -3.00 -5.77
C ASP A 42 10.16 -3.89 -4.69
N ASN A 43 8.90 -3.63 -4.32
CA ASN A 43 8.11 -4.45 -3.38
C ASN A 43 7.26 -5.52 -4.07
N ALA A 44 7.25 -5.56 -5.41
CA ALA A 44 6.66 -6.66 -6.19
C ALA A 44 7.54 -7.93 -6.14
N ASP A 45 8.11 -8.25 -4.98
CA ASP A 45 8.62 -9.57 -4.68
C ASP A 45 7.40 -10.52 -4.60
N PRO A 46 7.31 -11.57 -5.43
CA PRO A 46 6.10 -12.37 -5.57
C PRO A 46 5.75 -13.23 -4.35
N GLU A 47 6.43 -13.06 -3.21
CA GLU A 47 6.26 -13.87 -1.99
C GLU A 47 5.73 -13.10 -0.78
N SER A 48 5.40 -11.81 -0.86
CA SER A 48 4.81 -11.06 0.28
C SER A 48 3.27 -11.08 0.26
N HIS A 49 2.69 -12.26 0.07
CA HIS A 49 1.25 -12.48 0.19
C HIS A 49 0.91 -13.48 1.29
N ASP A 50 1.72 -13.57 2.35
CA ASP A 50 1.56 -14.63 3.36
C ASP A 50 1.69 -14.25 4.84
N ASP A 51 1.76 -12.96 5.23
CA ASP A 51 1.98 -12.66 6.67
C ASP A 51 1.11 -11.56 7.31
N ASP A 52 -0.07 -11.30 6.74
CA ASP A 52 -1.17 -10.67 7.49
C ASP A 52 -2.23 -11.72 7.86
N PHE A 53 -1.81 -12.88 8.41
CA PHE A 53 -2.71 -13.71 9.21
C PHE A 53 -2.99 -12.98 10.53
N ASP A 54 -4.04 -12.16 10.52
CA ASP A 54 -4.55 -11.54 11.75
C ASP A 54 -5.07 -12.63 12.68
N GLU A 55 -4.48 -12.75 13.88
CA GLU A 55 -4.78 -13.77 14.91
C GLU A 55 -6.24 -13.70 15.40
N PHE A 56 -6.99 -12.66 14.98
CA PHE A 56 -8.43 -12.50 15.20
C PHE A 56 -9.32 -13.16 14.14
N SER A 57 -8.78 -13.60 13.00
CA SER A 57 -9.53 -14.29 11.94
C SER A 57 -9.59 -15.81 12.12
N ASP A 58 -8.78 -16.36 13.03
CA ASP A 58 -8.80 -17.78 13.33
C ASP A 58 -9.98 -18.11 14.26
N LEU A 59 -11.07 -18.61 13.66
CA LEU A 59 -12.27 -19.08 14.36
C LEU A 59 -11.98 -20.20 15.37
N SER A 60 -10.81 -20.84 15.29
CA SER A 60 -10.36 -21.82 16.27
C SER A 60 -9.96 -21.18 17.62
N ALA A 61 -9.68 -19.87 17.67
CA ALA A 61 -9.35 -19.15 18.90
C ALA A 61 -10.52 -19.08 19.91
N TRP A 62 -11.75 -19.27 19.44
CA TRP A 62 -12.95 -19.34 20.29
C TRP A 62 -13.33 -20.76 20.70
N SER A 63 -12.57 -21.77 20.24
CA SER A 63 -12.76 -23.14 20.69
C SER A 63 -12.21 -23.28 22.12
N LEU A 64 -13.09 -23.05 23.10
CA LEU A 64 -12.91 -23.55 24.45
C LEU A 64 -12.63 -25.05 24.32
N HIS A 65 -11.36 -25.44 24.49
CA HIS A 65 -10.95 -26.82 24.67
C HIS A 65 -11.70 -27.33 25.89
N ARG A 66 -12.84 -27.97 25.64
CA ARG A 66 -13.59 -28.69 26.65
C ARG A 66 -12.80 -29.97 26.90
N GLU A 67 -11.72 -29.86 27.67
CA GLU A 67 -11.18 -31.01 28.39
C GLU A 67 -12.26 -31.46 29.37
N GLY A 68 -13.04 -32.41 28.89
CA GLY A 68 -14.17 -32.98 29.60
C GLY A 68 -14.58 -34.28 28.93
N ASP A 69 -14.05 -35.35 29.51
CA ASP A 69 -14.61 -36.70 29.57
C ASP A 69 -14.04 -37.75 28.60
N THR A 70 -13.25 -38.68 29.16
CA THR A 70 -13.67 -40.09 29.30
C THR A 70 -12.67 -40.90 30.13
N GLY A 71 -13.19 -41.59 31.16
CA GLY A 71 -12.69 -42.91 31.61
C GLY A 71 -11.94 -42.97 32.94
#